data_AF-A0A392NX83-F1
#
_entry.id   AF-A0A392NX83-F1
#
_cell.length_a   1.000
_cell.length_b   1.000
_cell.length_c   1.000
_cell.angle_alpha   90.00
_cell.angle_beta   90.00
_cell.angle_gamma   90.00
#
_symmetry.space_group_name_H-M   'P 1'
#
loop_
_entity.id
_entity.type
_entity.pdbx_description
1 polymer ?
#
loop_
_entity_poly.entity_id
_entity_poly.type
_entity_poly.pdbx_seq_one_letter_code
_entity_poly.pdbx_strand_id
1 'polypeptide(L)'
;MKYLPGKGALRKIIDRAQELYSPDLDTIAYDGEQTLFTIALLEKSEFKVDLDTIVTNRNNVNSSSPEGNGSPNAPNKKRQKASYGTKSYVVQIRYESTISLRDIANALMEHKTENNIARVLDIILRQHAAKQDCLLVRQNFFHNDVCSFFTVGDGVSGCRGHHPIFRNTQSGLSLNI
;
A
#
# COMPACT_ATOMS: atom_id res chain seq x y z
N MET A 1 21.07 10.02 3.20
CA MET A 1 20.12 9.00 2.71
C MET A 1 18.75 9.31 3.31
N LYS A 2 17.75 9.69 2.52
CA LYS A 2 16.38 9.90 3.03
C LYS A 2 15.74 8.52 3.21
N TYR A 3 15.46 8.12 4.45
CA TYR A 3 14.79 6.86 4.75
C TYR A 3 13.34 6.97 4.29
N LEU A 4 12.98 6.30 3.19
CA LEU A 4 11.58 6.16 2.81
C LEU A 4 10.94 5.12 3.73
N PRO A 5 9.79 5.44 4.35
CA PRO A 5 8.99 4.43 5.04
C PRO A 5 8.74 3.22 4.14
N GLY A 6 8.61 2.01 4.70
CA GLY A 6 8.27 0.83 3.91
C GLY A 6 6.97 1.05 3.11
N LYS A 7 6.77 0.33 1.99
CA LYS A 7 5.64 0.54 1.06
C LYS A 7 4.27 0.67 1.74
N GLY A 8 4.00 -0.15 2.77
CA GLY A 8 2.75 -0.07 3.54
C GLY A 8 2.58 1.22 4.34
N ALA A 9 3.66 1.88 4.75
CA ALA A 9 3.61 3.19 5.41
C ALA A 9 3.41 4.34 4.41
N LEU A 10 3.91 4.23 3.17
CA LEU A 10 3.68 5.25 2.14
C LEU A 10 2.19 5.35 1.77
N ARG A 11 1.50 4.21 1.60
CA ARG A 11 0.04 4.19 1.38
C ARG A 11 -0.70 4.90 2.51
N LYS A 12 -0.39 4.59 3.77
CA LYS A 12 -0.98 5.27 4.93
C LYS A 12 -0.75 6.79 4.94
N ILE A 13 0.42 7.25 4.50
CA ILE A 13 0.71 8.69 4.39
C ILE A 13 -0.20 9.32 3.33
N ILE A 14 -0.35 8.69 2.16
CA ILE A 14 -1.22 9.18 1.08
C ILE A 14 -2.69 9.12 1.47
N ASP A 15 -3.14 8.05 2.12
CA ASP A 15 -4.52 7.91 2.60
C ASP A 15 -4.83 9.06 3.59
N ARG A 16 -3.91 9.34 4.51
CA ARG A 16 -4.05 10.47 5.43
C ARG A 16 -4.01 11.83 4.72
N ALA A 17 -3.22 11.97 3.65
CA ALA A 17 -3.24 13.17 2.82
C ALA A 17 -4.61 13.35 2.13
N GLN A 18 -5.19 12.26 1.60
CA GLN A 18 -6.53 12.30 1.00
C GLN A 18 -7.59 12.72 2.04
N GLU A 19 -7.52 12.21 3.27
CA GLU A 19 -8.45 12.59 4.35
C GLU A 19 -8.36 14.07 4.72
N LEU A 20 -7.13 14.61 4.81
CA LEU A 20 -6.89 16.00 5.24
C LEU A 20 -7.16 17.02 4.12
N TYR A 21 -6.96 16.61 2.87
CA TYR A 21 -7.01 17.47 1.70
C TYR A 21 -7.97 16.91 0.64
N SER A 22 -9.08 16.29 1.06
CA SER A 22 -10.04 15.65 0.15
C SER A 22 -10.48 16.50 -1.06
N PRO A 23 -10.74 17.82 -0.96
CA PRO A 23 -11.07 18.59 -2.18
C PRO A 23 -9.93 18.62 -3.20
N ASP A 24 -8.68 18.57 -2.76
CA ASP A 24 -7.50 18.59 -3.63
C ASP A 24 -7.11 17.18 -4.11
N LEU A 25 -7.38 16.14 -3.30
CA LEU A 25 -6.91 14.77 -3.49
C LEU A 25 -8.06 13.74 -3.43
N ASP A 26 -9.18 14.00 -4.11
CA ASP A 26 -10.37 13.13 -4.04
C ASP A 26 -10.16 11.78 -4.76
N THR A 27 -10.05 11.81 -6.10
CA THR A 27 -9.90 10.60 -6.92
C THR A 27 -8.47 10.41 -7.42
N ILE A 28 -7.76 9.49 -6.77
CA ILE A 28 -6.37 9.13 -7.13
C ILE A 28 -6.24 7.62 -7.40
N ALA A 29 -5.24 7.27 -8.21
CA ALA A 29 -4.72 5.91 -8.33
C ALA A 29 -3.22 5.91 -7.99
N TYR A 30 -2.85 5.26 -6.88
CA TYR A 30 -1.48 5.28 -6.35
C TYR A 30 -0.86 3.87 -6.36
N ASP A 31 0.36 3.75 -6.88
CA ASP A 31 1.08 2.49 -6.99
C ASP A 31 1.58 1.95 -5.62
N GLY A 32 1.63 2.80 -4.59
CA GLY A 32 2.17 2.47 -3.27
C GLY A 32 3.65 2.81 -3.11
N GLU A 33 4.24 3.46 -4.12
CA GLU A 33 5.63 3.86 -4.19
C GLU A 33 5.75 5.33 -4.61
N GLN A 34 5.88 5.63 -5.89
CA GLN A 34 6.25 6.97 -6.39
C GLN A 34 5.25 7.52 -7.41
N THR A 35 4.48 6.66 -8.09
CA THR A 35 3.59 7.09 -9.16
C THR A 35 2.15 7.17 -8.68
N LEU A 36 1.55 8.34 -8.89
CA LEU A 36 0.15 8.62 -8.61
C LEU A 36 -0.49 9.25 -9.84
N PHE A 37 -1.68 8.78 -10.20
CA PHE A 37 -2.52 9.36 -11.24
C PHE A 37 -3.73 10.06 -10.63
N THR A 38 -4.12 11.17 -11.23
CA THR A 38 -5.33 11.93 -10.91
C THR A 38 -6.16 12.13 -12.17
N ILE A 39 -7.46 12.36 -12.02
CA ILE A 39 -8.34 12.69 -13.15
C ILE A 39 -8.12 14.15 -13.60
N ALA A 40 -7.82 15.04 -12.66
CA ALA A 40 -7.60 16.46 -12.90
C ALA A 40 -6.20 16.90 -12.43
N LEU A 41 -5.73 18.02 -12.98
CA LEU A 41 -4.49 18.64 -12.53
C LEU A 41 -4.65 19.13 -11.10
N LEU A 42 -3.65 18.84 -10.25
CA LEU A 42 -3.64 19.31 -8.87
C LEU A 42 -3.25 20.79 -8.80
N GLU A 43 -4.02 21.59 -8.07
CA GLU A 43 -3.66 22.99 -7.78
C GLU A 43 -2.47 23.07 -6.82
N LYS A 44 -2.43 22.13 -5.86
CA LYS A 44 -1.39 22.05 -4.84
C LYS A 44 -0.49 20.85 -5.06
N SER A 45 0.81 21.05 -4.90
CA SER A 45 1.84 20.02 -5.09
C SER A 45 2.50 19.54 -3.79
N GLU A 46 2.19 20.16 -2.64
CA GLU A 46 2.78 19.82 -1.35
C GLU A 46 1.73 19.66 -0.25
N PHE A 47 1.80 18.55 0.48
CA PHE A 47 0.84 18.17 1.52
C PHE A 47 1.59 17.76 2.79
N LYS A 48 1.23 18.34 3.93
CA LYS A 48 1.83 18.03 5.22
C LYS A 48 0.94 17.05 5.96
N VAL A 49 1.52 15.94 6.42
CA VAL A 49 0.79 14.81 6.96
C VAL A 49 1.43 14.35 8.26
N ASP A 50 0.65 14.29 9.33
CA ASP A 50 1.07 13.73 10.60
C ASP A 50 0.48 12.31 10.74
N LEU A 51 1.35 11.33 11.04
CA LEU A 51 0.95 9.96 11.34
C LEU A 51 1.36 9.57 12.75
N ASP A 52 0.42 8.99 13.49
CA ASP A 52 0.70 8.40 14.79
C ASP A 52 1.47 7.08 14.62
N THR A 53 2.54 6.94 15.41
CA THR A 53 3.39 5.76 15.42
C THR A 53 3.48 5.18 16.82
N ILE A 54 3.39 3.85 16.89
CA ILE A 54 3.66 3.12 18.13
C ILE A 54 5.18 2.92 18.20
N VAL A 55 5.85 3.67 19.07
CA VAL A 55 7.28 3.48 19.31
C VAL A 55 7.42 2.32 20.29
N THR A 56 7.72 1.14 19.77
CA THR A 56 8.18 0.02 20.61
C THR A 56 9.66 0.20 20.86
N ASN A 57 10.05 0.42 22.11
CA ASN A 57 11.44 0.58 22.50
C ASN A 57 12.16 -0.78 22.39
N ARG A 58 12.62 -1.14 21.19
CA ARG A 58 13.34 -2.40 20.91
C ARG A 58 14.84 -2.34 21.24
N ASN A 59 15.28 -1.30 21.94
CA ASN A 59 16.67 -1.14 22.32
C ASN A 59 16.98 -1.92 23.61
N ASN A 60 17.02 -3.25 23.53
CA ASN A 60 17.93 -4.05 24.36
C ASN A 60 18.09 -5.48 23.79
N VAL A 61 18.83 -5.63 22.69
CA VAL A 61 19.40 -6.93 22.27
C VAL A 61 20.90 -6.75 22.18
N ASN A 62 21.53 -6.49 23.33
CA ASN A 62 22.94 -6.78 23.50
C ASN A 62 23.26 -6.89 25.00
N SER A 63 23.07 -8.07 25.59
CA SER A 63 23.76 -8.52 26.81
C SER A 63 23.41 -9.98 27.14
N SER A 64 24.35 -10.87 26.79
CA SER A 64 24.87 -11.94 27.65
C SER A 64 24.07 -13.24 27.86
N SER A 65 24.83 -14.35 27.77
CA SER A 65 24.52 -15.78 27.81
C SER A 65 23.66 -16.29 29.00
N PRO A 66 23.05 -17.49 28.91
CA PRO A 66 22.41 -18.13 30.04
C PRO A 66 23.37 -19.10 30.75
N GLU A 67 23.97 -18.66 31.85
CA GLU A 67 24.45 -19.55 32.91
C GLU A 67 23.80 -19.12 34.23
N GLY A 68 23.29 -20.09 35.01
CA GLY A 68 23.04 -19.88 36.44
C GLY A 68 21.61 -20.14 36.92
N ASN A 69 21.48 -21.29 37.59
CA ASN A 69 20.36 -21.77 38.40
C ASN A 69 19.65 -20.72 39.31
N GLY A 70 18.33 -20.90 39.44
CA GLY A 70 17.62 -20.96 40.73
C GLY A 70 17.08 -19.68 41.36
N SER A 71 15.75 -19.49 41.32
CA SER A 71 14.87 -19.13 42.47
C SER A 71 13.46 -18.71 42.00
N PRO A 72 12.35 -19.20 42.62
CA PRO A 72 10.99 -18.90 42.19
C PRO A 72 10.40 -17.73 42.98
N ASN A 73 10.85 -16.49 42.74
CA ASN A 73 10.13 -15.30 43.21
C ASN A 73 10.64 -14.01 42.56
N ALA A 74 9.94 -13.54 41.53
CA ALA A 74 10.05 -12.15 41.06
C ALA A 74 8.74 -11.71 40.36
N PRO A 75 7.91 -10.84 40.96
CA PRO A 75 6.81 -10.21 40.24
C PRO A 75 7.40 -9.02 39.48
N ASN A 76 7.93 -9.23 38.28
CA ASN A 76 8.35 -8.10 37.45
C ASN A 76 8.09 -8.34 35.96
N LYS A 77 6.81 -8.59 35.63
CA LYS A 77 6.32 -8.30 34.28
C LYS A 77 6.21 -6.80 34.12
N LYS A 78 7.35 -6.12 33.90
CA LYS A 78 7.39 -4.74 33.41
C LYS A 78 6.64 -4.71 32.09
N ARG A 79 5.37 -4.34 32.16
CA ARG A 79 4.52 -3.99 31.02
C ARG A 79 5.27 -2.92 30.25
N GLN A 80 5.89 -3.30 29.13
CA GLN A 80 6.58 -2.36 28.26
C GLN A 80 5.55 -1.29 27.86
N LYS A 81 5.74 -0.08 28.37
CA LYS A 81 4.87 1.06 28.13
C LYS A 81 5.11 1.45 26.67
N ALA A 82 4.23 1.03 25.77
CA ALA A 82 4.22 1.52 24.41
C ALA A 82 4.08 3.05 24.47
N SER A 83 5.11 3.77 24.05
CA SER A 83 5.02 5.22 23.91
C SER A 83 4.45 5.53 22.53
N TYR A 84 3.38 6.31 22.51
CA TYR A 84 2.80 6.85 21.29
C TYR A 84 3.59 8.10 20.90
N GLY A 85 4.03 8.18 19.65
CA GLY A 85 4.71 9.35 19.11
C GLY A 85 4.23 9.65 17.71
N THR A 86 4.05 10.92 17.37
CA THR A 86 3.60 11.36 16.05
C THR A 86 4.81 11.67 15.17
N LYS A 87 4.76 11.28 13.90
CA LYS A 87 5.77 11.64 12.89
C LYS A 87 5.11 12.45 11.79
N SER A 88 5.71 13.59 11.49
CA SER A 88 5.31 14.47 10.39
C SER A 88 6.03 14.11 9.10
N TYR A 89 5.30 14.13 8.00
CA TYR A 89 5.75 13.88 6.64
C TYR A 89 5.33 15.03 5.73
N VAL A 90 6.16 15.29 4.73
CA VAL A 90 5.81 16.22 3.64
C VAL A 90 5.73 15.39 2.37
N VAL A 91 4.54 15.27 1.81
CA VAL A 91 4.27 14.63 0.53
C VAL A 91 4.39 15.69 -0.54
N GLN A 92 5.31 15.48 -1.48
CA GLN A 92 5.45 16.34 -2.65
C GLN A 92 5.04 15.57 -3.90
N ILE A 93 3.99 16.02 -4.57
CA ILE A 93 3.50 15.46 -5.82
C ILE A 93 3.98 16.38 -6.95
N ARG A 94 4.72 15.82 -7.90
CA ARG A 94 5.24 16.56 -9.06
C ARG A 94 4.53 16.08 -10.32
N TYR A 95 4.09 17.03 -11.13
CA TYR A 95 3.56 16.72 -12.45
C TYR A 95 4.68 16.15 -13.33
N GLU A 96 4.41 15.02 -13.98
CA GLU A 96 5.34 14.35 -14.89
C GLU A 96 4.81 14.32 -16.32
N SER A 97 3.56 13.88 -16.52
CA SER A 97 2.95 13.81 -17.84
C SER A 97 1.42 13.75 -17.75
N THR A 98 0.75 13.96 -18.88
CA THR A 98 -0.69 13.76 -19.05
C THR A 98 -0.89 12.61 -20.03
N ILE A 99 -1.78 11.68 -19.69
CA ILE A 99 -2.21 10.61 -20.58
C ILE A 99 -3.65 10.89 -20.98
N SER A 100 -3.90 11.10 -22.27
CA SER A 100 -5.24 11.36 -22.77
C SER A 100 -6.09 10.10 -22.68
N LEU A 101 -7.32 10.22 -22.20
CA LEU A 101 -8.31 9.14 -22.28
C LEU A 101 -8.57 8.71 -23.73
N ARG A 102 -8.42 9.63 -24.69
CA ARG A 102 -8.54 9.33 -26.11
C ARG A 102 -7.39 8.44 -26.59
N ASP A 103 -6.17 8.69 -26.11
CA ASP A 103 -5.00 7.88 -26.46
C ASP A 103 -5.14 6.48 -25.85
N ILE A 104 -5.65 6.39 -24.61
CA ILE A 104 -6.02 5.11 -23.99
C ILE A 104 -7.05 4.39 -24.86
N ALA A 105 -8.16 5.05 -25.23
CA ALA A 105 -9.20 4.43 -26.04
C ALA A 105 -8.68 3.95 -27.41
N ASN A 106 -7.88 4.76 -28.09
CA ASN A 106 -7.29 4.42 -29.39
C ASN A 106 -6.33 3.24 -29.27
N ALA A 107 -5.44 3.24 -28.27
CA ALA A 107 -4.50 2.15 -28.01
C ALA A 107 -5.21 0.81 -27.73
N LEU A 108 -6.35 0.85 -27.03
CA LEU A 108 -7.17 -0.32 -26.79
C LEU A 108 -7.82 -0.84 -28.08
N MET A 109 -8.29 0.05 -28.97
CA MET A 109 -8.83 -0.36 -30.28
C MET A 109 -7.76 -0.89 -31.24
N GLU A 110 -6.57 -0.27 -31.25
CA GLU A 110 -5.47 -0.66 -32.14
C GLU A 110 -4.71 -1.89 -31.65
N HIS A 111 -5.11 -2.48 -30.51
CA HIS A 111 -4.40 -3.56 -29.82
C HIS A 111 -2.93 -3.23 -29.45
N LYS A 112 -2.52 -1.97 -29.59
CA LYS A 112 -1.19 -1.50 -29.20
C LYS A 112 -1.26 -1.03 -27.75
N THR A 113 -1.00 -1.93 -26.82
CA THR A 113 -0.84 -1.51 -25.42
C THR A 113 0.53 -0.88 -25.26
N GLU A 114 0.61 0.45 -25.38
CA GLU A 114 1.78 1.16 -24.88
C GLU A 114 1.98 0.86 -23.40
N ASN A 115 3.24 0.69 -22.98
CA ASN A 115 3.57 0.31 -21.61
C ASN A 115 2.94 1.26 -20.57
N ASN A 116 2.81 2.54 -20.90
CA ASN A 116 2.21 3.56 -20.02
C ASN A 116 0.72 3.31 -19.74
N ILE A 117 -0.04 2.82 -20.74
CA ILE A 117 -1.48 2.59 -20.60
C ILE A 117 -1.74 1.35 -19.75
N ALA A 118 -0.99 0.26 -20.00
CA ALA A 118 -1.08 -0.95 -19.19
C ALA A 118 -0.74 -0.65 -17.71
N ARG A 119 0.25 0.20 -17.46
CA ARG A 119 0.62 0.63 -16.10
C ARG A 119 -0.49 1.42 -15.40
N VAL A 120 -1.16 2.36 -16.08
CA VAL A 120 -2.29 3.11 -15.50
C VAL A 120 -3.39 2.15 -15.05
N LEU A 121 -3.78 1.22 -15.93
CA LEU A 121 -4.84 0.26 -15.65
C LEU A 121 -4.48 -0.69 -14.49
N ASP A 122 -3.23 -1.19 -14.44
CA ASP A 122 -2.74 -2.03 -13.35
C ASP A 122 -2.72 -1.26 -12.00
N ILE A 123 -2.30 0.01 -12.00
CA ILE A 123 -2.28 0.84 -10.80
C ILE A 123 -3.71 1.14 -10.31
N ILE A 124 -4.67 1.35 -11.20
CA ILE A 124 -6.09 1.52 -10.83
C ILE A 124 -6.62 0.26 -10.14
N LEU A 125 -6.37 -0.94 -10.69
CA LEU A 125 -6.78 -2.21 -10.06
C LEU A 125 -6.17 -2.40 -8.68
N ARG A 126 -4.86 -2.15 -8.55
CA ARG A 126 -4.15 -2.22 -7.27
C ARG A 126 -4.69 -1.23 -6.25
N GLN A 127 -4.97 0.01 -6.67
CA GLN A 127 -5.54 1.01 -5.78
C GLN A 127 -6.93 0.59 -5.30
N HIS A 128 -7.77 0.07 -6.20
CA HIS A 128 -9.09 -0.43 -5.84
C HIS A 128 -9.01 -1.57 -4.81
N ALA A 129 -8.14 -2.56 -5.06
CA ALA A 129 -7.93 -3.67 -4.13
C ALA A 129 -7.34 -3.20 -2.78
N ALA A 130 -6.39 -2.26 -2.79
CA ALA A 130 -5.85 -1.69 -1.55
C ALA A 130 -6.92 -0.99 -0.71
N LYS A 131 -7.88 -0.28 -1.33
CA LYS A 131 -9.02 0.33 -0.63
C LYS A 131 -9.97 -0.71 -0.01
N GLN A 132 -9.97 -1.94 -0.52
CA GLN A 132 -10.74 -3.07 0.03
C GLN A 132 -9.95 -3.89 1.07
N ASP A 133 -8.86 -3.35 1.60
CA ASP A 133 -7.95 -4.02 2.54
C ASP A 133 -7.34 -5.32 2.00
N CYS A 134 -7.18 -5.43 0.67
CA CYS A 134 -6.50 -6.57 0.08
C CYS A 134 -4.98 -6.49 0.29
N LEU A 135 -4.38 -7.61 0.70
CA LEU A 135 -2.94 -7.82 0.63
C LEU A 135 -2.52 -8.00 -0.84
N LEU A 136 -1.69 -7.08 -1.32
CA LEU A 136 -1.17 -7.11 -2.68
C LEU A 136 0.17 -7.84 -2.72
N VAL A 137 0.26 -8.95 -3.46
CA VAL A 137 1.51 -9.69 -3.69
C VAL A 137 1.72 -9.87 -5.19
N ARG A 138 2.70 -9.13 -5.74
CA ARG A 138 2.94 -9.05 -7.18
C ARG A 138 1.68 -8.61 -7.92
N GLN A 139 1.07 -9.47 -8.72
CA GLN A 139 -0.16 -9.23 -9.49
C GLN A 139 -1.39 -9.90 -8.84
N ASN A 140 -1.22 -10.51 -7.66
CA ASN A 140 -2.29 -11.22 -6.98
C ASN A 140 -2.83 -10.40 -5.82
N PHE A 141 -4.14 -10.41 -5.66
CA PHE A 141 -4.86 -9.69 -4.61
C PHE A 141 -5.47 -10.71 -3.66
N PHE A 142 -5.12 -10.61 -2.38
CA PHE A 142 -5.60 -11.52 -1.33
C PHE A 142 -6.48 -10.73 -0.37
N HIS A 143 -7.75 -11.11 -0.26
CA HIS A 143 -8.67 -10.42 0.64
C HIS A 143 -8.31 -10.71 2.10
N ASN A 144 -8.22 -9.67 2.92
CA ASN A 144 -8.00 -9.79 4.35
C ASN A 144 -9.32 -10.05 5.12
N ASP A 145 -10.11 -11.01 4.65
CA ASP A 145 -11.35 -11.46 5.30
C ASP A 145 -11.16 -12.86 5.87
N VAL A 146 -11.72 -13.11 7.05
CA VAL A 146 -11.71 -14.42 7.74
C VAL A 146 -12.20 -15.53 6.83
N CYS A 147 -13.19 -15.25 5.97
CA CYS A 147 -13.75 -16.22 5.02
C CYS A 147 -12.78 -16.60 3.88
N SER A 148 -11.73 -15.80 3.66
CA SER A 148 -10.72 -16.05 2.62
C SER A 148 -9.59 -16.97 3.09
N PHE A 149 -9.47 -17.20 4.41
CA PHE A 149 -8.47 -18.08 4.99
C PHE A 149 -8.97 -19.51 5.14
N PHE A 150 -8.09 -20.48 4.93
CA PHE A 150 -8.38 -21.90 5.16
C PHE A 150 -7.15 -22.61 5.73
N THR A 151 -7.37 -23.64 6.55
CA THR A 151 -6.28 -24.41 7.14
C THR A 151 -5.67 -25.34 6.10
N VAL A 152 -4.34 -25.29 5.96
CA VAL A 152 -3.60 -26.24 5.12
C VAL A 152 -3.08 -27.40 5.98
N GLY A 153 -2.67 -27.12 7.22
CA GLY A 153 -2.08 -28.08 8.18
C GLY A 153 -0.90 -27.44 8.92
N ASP A 154 -0.41 -28.08 9.99
CA ASP A 154 0.84 -27.72 10.70
C ASP A 154 0.99 -26.24 11.10
N GLY A 155 -0.12 -25.60 11.48
CA GLY A 155 -0.13 -24.18 11.86
C GLY A 155 -0.01 -23.20 10.68
N VAL A 156 -0.11 -23.69 9.44
CA VAL A 156 -0.13 -22.89 8.21
C VAL A 156 -1.56 -22.70 7.73
N SER A 157 -1.90 -21.45 7.41
CA SER A 157 -3.15 -21.06 6.78
C SER A 157 -2.89 -20.61 5.35
N GLY A 158 -3.73 -21.08 4.42
CA GLY A 158 -3.81 -20.55 3.06
C GLY A 158 -4.74 -19.34 3.03
N CYS A 159 -4.53 -18.45 2.05
CA CYS A 159 -5.40 -17.33 1.76
C CYS A 159 -5.81 -17.39 0.29
N ARG A 160 -7.10 -17.28 0.01
CA ARG A 160 -7.62 -17.17 -1.36
C ARG A 160 -7.35 -15.77 -1.92
N GLY A 161 -7.14 -15.70 -3.22
CA GLY A 161 -6.90 -14.46 -3.93
C GLY A 161 -7.22 -14.57 -5.41
N HIS A 162 -7.13 -13.44 -6.10
CA HIS A 162 -7.40 -13.30 -7.54
C HIS A 162 -6.20 -12.75 -8.28
N HIS A 163 -6.15 -12.96 -9.59
CA HIS A 163 -5.09 -12.47 -10.46
C HIS A 163 -5.69 -11.60 -11.59
N PRO A 164 -6.22 -10.41 -11.25
CA PRO A 164 -6.92 -9.59 -12.21
C PRO A 164 -5.94 -8.99 -13.23
N ILE A 165 -6.22 -9.21 -14.52
CA ILE A 165 -5.41 -8.71 -15.63
C ILE A 165 -6.31 -8.19 -16.74
N PHE A 166 -5.99 -6.99 -17.23
CA PHE A 166 -6.59 -6.49 -18.46
C PHE A 166 -5.98 -7.14 -19.70
N ARG A 167 -6.84 -7.57 -20.61
CA ARG A 167 -6.46 -8.14 -21.91
C ARG A 167 -7.21 -7.43 -23.03
N ASN A 168 -6.46 -7.03 -24.05
CA ASN A 168 -7.03 -6.57 -25.31
C ASN A 168 -7.68 -7.76 -26.04
N THR A 169 -8.91 -7.58 -26.49
CA THR A 169 -9.71 -8.51 -27.28
C THR A 169 -10.14 -7.82 -28.57
N GLN A 170 -10.55 -8.60 -29.58
CA GLN A 170 -11.01 -8.03 -30.87
C GLN A 170 -12.19 -7.04 -30.71
N SER A 171 -12.92 -7.14 -29.59
CA SER A 171 -14.03 -6.26 -29.23
C SER A 171 -13.65 -5.12 -28.28
N GLY A 172 -12.37 -4.94 -27.92
CA GLY A 172 -11.89 -3.88 -27.02
C GLY A 172 -11.05 -4.41 -25.86
N LEU A 173 -11.41 -4.06 -24.63
CA LEU A 173 -10.68 -4.40 -23.41
C LEU A 173 -11.54 -5.28 -22.51
N SER A 174 -10.97 -6.39 -22.02
CA SER A 174 -11.59 -7.26 -21.02
C SER A 174 -10.75 -7.32 -19.75
N LEU A 175 -11.41 -7.48 -18.60
CA LEU A 175 -10.75 -7.79 -17.34
C LEU A 175 -10.94 -9.28 -17.05
N ASN A 176 -9.84 -10.03 -17.02
CA ASN A 176 -9.82 -11.42 -16.60
C ASN A 176 -9.51 -11.48 -15.11
N ILE A 177 -10.22 -12.29 -14.32
CA ILE A 177 -10.13 -12.37 -12.84
C ILE A 177 -9.89 -13.81 -12.40
#